data_AF-A0A1Y2KW78-F1
#
_entry.id   AF-A0A1Y2KW78-F1
#
_cell.length_a   1.000
_cell.length_b   1.000
_cell.length_c   1.000
_cell.angle_alpha   90.00
_cell.angle_beta   90.00
_cell.angle_gamma   90.00
#
_symmetry.space_group_name_H-M   'P 1'
#
loop_
_entity.id
_entity.type
_entity.pdbx_description
1 polymer ?
#
loop_
_entity_poly.entity_id
_entity_poly.type
_entity_poly.pdbx_seq_one_letter_code
_entity_poly.pdbx_strand_id
1 'polypeptide(L)'
;MNKQTRERKLDLQHKIFRTFDECHFQKSDISQESLFVLQMSEGSTVSLPLRAVCREFGIDEDSNDGELIGLVDKALDFINVLRPGDDLPLEVLTGEASWAVDNNHRQIAYNRVTMQLVTWMSGSEELITDPEKLLQIAEDPGTKRKINEAFDEVSEKLGMGKENREEVINLVHQVADELAYIETLREKYRLVQMVDSKLQELRRIYAHEKGVLETVTQVIRLIDDAMKRFETSFDEIDANTGEIMSVLRNFTTQRQYIRTKRDDLFRRLRAWEPLFEQWSALTPERDPETVKLVRETYQFLAPRFMKVKEWLLMTKVQDGIASGQHFKDEKDRMNALKGKMMQW
;
A
#
# COMPACT_ATOMS: atom_id res chain seq x y z
N MET A 1 22.61 -15.57 -25.48
CA MET A 1 22.01 -14.56 -24.58
C MET A 1 20.53 -14.48 -24.91
N ASN A 2 19.69 -14.91 -23.98
CA ASN A 2 18.24 -15.09 -24.19
C ASN A 2 17.52 -13.75 -24.34
N LYS A 3 16.52 -13.73 -25.23
CA LYS A 3 15.66 -12.57 -25.53
C LYS A 3 14.97 -11.99 -24.27
N GLN A 4 14.70 -12.83 -23.27
CA GLN A 4 14.14 -12.45 -21.96
C GLN A 4 15.04 -11.52 -21.11
N THR A 5 16.37 -11.51 -21.33
CA THR A 5 17.28 -10.64 -20.56
C THR A 5 17.32 -9.21 -21.12
N ARG A 6 16.85 -8.98 -22.35
CA ARG A 6 16.76 -7.63 -22.93
C ARG A 6 15.56 -6.82 -22.43
N GLU A 7 14.53 -7.48 -21.90
CA GLU A 7 13.26 -6.82 -21.51
C GLU A 7 13.25 -6.27 -20.08
N ARG A 8 14.29 -6.58 -19.26
CA ARG A 8 14.35 -6.09 -17.88
C ARG A 8 15.06 -4.76 -17.71
N LYS A 9 15.94 -4.38 -18.62
CA LYS A 9 16.81 -3.21 -18.41
C LYS A 9 16.14 -1.91 -18.82
N LEU A 10 16.33 -0.88 -18.02
CA LEU A 10 15.99 0.49 -18.36
C LEU A 10 16.98 1.05 -19.39
N ASP A 11 16.78 0.70 -20.67
CA ASP A 11 17.62 1.18 -21.77
C ASP A 11 16.97 2.38 -22.50
N LEU A 12 17.10 3.56 -21.90
CA LEU A 12 16.63 4.82 -22.49
C LEU A 12 17.55 5.26 -23.62
N GLN A 13 17.00 5.58 -24.79
CA GLN A 13 17.76 5.91 -26.00
C GLN A 13 18.09 7.42 -26.10
N HIS A 14 17.25 8.27 -25.53
CA HIS A 14 17.33 9.71 -25.66
C HIS A 14 18.61 10.25 -25.01
N LYS A 15 19.28 11.18 -25.70
CA LYS A 15 20.60 11.70 -25.29
C LYS A 15 20.60 12.29 -23.90
N ILE A 16 19.50 12.93 -23.48
CA ILE A 16 19.42 13.58 -22.16
C ILE A 16 19.69 12.61 -21.00
N PHE A 17 19.28 11.35 -21.11
CA PHE A 17 19.46 10.33 -20.08
C PHE A 17 20.80 9.60 -20.19
N ARG A 18 21.56 9.84 -21.27
CA ARG A 18 22.88 9.22 -21.53
C ARG A 18 24.05 10.20 -21.45
N THR A 19 23.77 11.51 -21.44
CA THR A 19 24.81 12.55 -21.49
C THR A 19 25.50 12.74 -20.14
N PHE A 20 24.82 12.44 -19.05
CA PHE A 20 25.33 12.63 -17.70
C PHE A 20 25.84 11.32 -17.12
N ASP A 21 27.09 11.31 -16.65
CA ASP A 21 27.72 10.14 -16.03
C ASP A 21 27.04 9.76 -14.71
N GLU A 22 26.59 10.75 -13.94
CA GLU A 22 25.83 10.56 -12.72
C GLU A 22 24.42 11.14 -12.84
N CYS A 23 23.50 10.30 -13.30
CA CYS A 23 22.07 10.58 -13.26
C CYS A 23 21.25 9.38 -12.74
N HIS A 24 20.11 9.69 -12.13
CA HIS A 24 19.17 8.70 -11.61
C HIS A 24 17.76 9.27 -11.52
N PHE A 25 16.79 8.38 -11.33
CA PHE A 25 15.40 8.70 -11.08
C PHE A 25 15.06 8.42 -9.63
N GLN A 26 14.25 9.28 -9.01
CA GLN A 26 13.73 9.11 -7.65
C GLN A 26 12.39 9.82 -7.47
N LYS A 27 11.59 9.42 -6.49
CA LYS A 27 10.38 10.17 -6.12
C LYS A 27 10.74 11.39 -5.27
N SER A 28 9.95 12.45 -5.41
CA SER A 28 9.96 13.57 -4.46
C SER A 28 9.35 13.14 -3.13
N ASP A 29 10.05 13.41 -2.02
CA ASP A 29 9.55 13.14 -0.67
C ASP A 29 8.24 13.88 -0.35
N ILE A 30 8.03 15.03 -1.01
CA ILE A 30 6.90 15.93 -0.76
C ILE A 30 5.79 15.72 -1.79
N SER A 31 6.09 15.87 -3.08
CA SER A 31 5.05 15.85 -4.13
C SER A 31 4.72 14.45 -4.65
N GLN A 32 5.52 13.43 -4.30
CA GLN A 32 5.40 12.07 -4.86
C GLN A 32 5.50 12.02 -6.39
N GLU A 33 6.00 13.09 -7.01
CA GLU A 33 6.31 13.14 -8.44
C GLU A 33 7.67 12.49 -8.70
N SER A 34 7.79 11.80 -9.82
CA SER A 34 9.07 11.27 -10.28
C SER A 34 9.98 12.39 -10.78
N LEU A 35 11.21 12.38 -10.27
CA LEU A 35 12.25 13.34 -10.55
C LEU A 35 13.38 12.68 -11.32
N PHE A 36 13.94 13.41 -12.29
CA PHE A 36 15.23 13.13 -12.89
C PHE A 36 16.29 13.95 -12.16
N VAL A 37 17.21 13.27 -11.51
CA VAL A 37 18.31 13.87 -10.75
C VAL A 37 19.60 13.67 -11.53
N LEU A 38 20.34 14.76 -11.70
CA LEU A 38 21.61 14.75 -12.41
C LEU A 38 22.63 15.61 -11.68
N GLN A 39 23.89 15.21 -11.73
CA GLN A 39 24.99 16.01 -11.21
C GLN A 39 25.53 16.94 -12.31
N MET A 40 25.56 18.24 -12.05
CA MET A 40 26.05 19.26 -13.00
C MET A 40 27.53 19.59 -12.80
N SER A 41 28.02 19.58 -11.57
CA SER A 41 29.42 19.85 -11.19
C SER A 41 29.75 19.14 -9.88
N GLU A 42 31.02 19.15 -9.45
CA GLU A 42 31.40 18.65 -8.12
C GLU A 42 30.52 19.31 -7.04
N GLY A 43 29.70 18.49 -6.36
CA GLY A 43 28.82 18.92 -5.27
C GLY A 43 27.50 19.58 -5.66
N SER A 44 27.18 19.77 -6.95
CA SER A 44 25.90 20.39 -7.37
C SER A 44 25.01 19.39 -8.09
N THR A 45 23.94 18.97 -7.40
CA THR A 45 22.87 18.13 -7.96
C THR A 45 21.66 18.98 -8.34
N VAL A 46 21.04 18.64 -9.46
CA VAL A 46 19.81 19.28 -9.96
C VAL A 46 18.73 18.21 -10.06
N SER A 47 17.56 18.51 -9.49
CA SER A 47 16.37 17.65 -9.54
C SER A 47 15.31 18.30 -10.41
N LEU A 48 14.92 17.62 -11.48
CA LEU A 48 13.94 18.10 -12.45
C LEU A 48 12.71 17.19 -12.46
N PRO A 49 11.47 17.73 -12.49
CA PRO A 49 10.29 16.90 -12.66
C PRO A 49 10.36 16.12 -13.98
N LEU A 50 10.25 14.79 -13.93
CA LEU A 50 10.47 13.91 -15.08
C LEU A 50 9.50 14.22 -16.23
N ARG A 51 8.23 14.51 -15.91
CA ARG A 51 7.23 14.94 -16.91
C ARG A 51 7.61 16.24 -17.61
N ALA A 52 8.21 17.18 -16.89
CA ALA A 52 8.68 18.42 -17.49
C ALA A 52 9.84 18.15 -18.44
N VAL A 53 10.80 17.30 -18.04
CA VAL A 53 11.91 16.88 -18.92
C VAL A 53 11.36 16.25 -20.21
N CYS A 54 10.40 15.33 -20.13
CA CYS A 54 9.81 14.72 -21.33
C CYS A 54 9.22 15.74 -22.29
N ARG A 55 8.45 16.71 -21.75
CA ARG A 55 7.83 17.77 -22.54
C ARG A 55 8.86 18.71 -23.18
N GLU A 56 9.86 19.16 -22.42
CA GLU A 56 10.88 20.10 -22.93
C GLU A 56 11.76 19.47 -24.01
N PHE A 57 12.05 18.17 -23.89
CA PHE A 57 12.86 17.43 -24.87
C PHE A 57 12.04 16.77 -25.98
N GLY A 58 10.71 16.93 -25.99
CA GLY A 58 9.83 16.37 -27.02
C GLY A 58 9.82 14.84 -27.08
N ILE A 59 9.93 14.19 -25.92
CA ILE A 59 9.84 12.73 -25.82
C ILE A 59 8.36 12.35 -25.93
N ASP A 60 8.02 11.63 -27.00
CA ASP A 60 6.67 11.15 -27.27
C ASP A 60 6.28 10.03 -26.28
N GLU A 61 5.07 10.07 -25.74
CA GLU A 61 4.56 9.09 -24.77
C GLU A 61 4.45 7.69 -25.38
N ASP A 62 4.14 7.61 -26.68
CA ASP A 62 4.02 6.35 -27.43
C ASP A 62 5.37 5.86 -27.99
N SER A 63 6.47 6.59 -27.72
CA SER A 63 7.81 6.12 -28.09
C SER A 63 8.33 5.09 -27.09
N ASN A 64 9.33 4.29 -27.50
CA ASN A 64 10.00 3.34 -26.60
C ASN A 64 10.52 4.00 -25.31
N ASP A 65 11.05 5.22 -25.41
CA ASP A 65 11.50 5.95 -24.22
C ASP A 65 10.33 6.49 -23.39
N GLY A 66 9.24 6.91 -24.03
CA GLY A 66 8.00 7.30 -23.36
C GLY A 66 7.39 6.15 -22.53
N GLU A 67 7.28 4.97 -23.13
CA GLU A 67 6.83 3.75 -22.44
C GLU A 67 7.75 3.41 -21.26
N LEU A 68 9.07 3.39 -21.47
CA LEU A 68 10.05 3.12 -20.41
C LEU A 68 9.96 4.15 -19.28
N ILE A 69 9.76 5.44 -19.58
CA ILE A 69 9.58 6.49 -18.57
C ILE A 69 8.28 6.29 -17.79
N GLY A 70 7.21 5.85 -18.45
CA GLY A 70 5.99 5.42 -17.77
C GLY A 70 6.22 4.25 -16.81
N LEU A 71 7.12 3.32 -17.16
CA LEU A 71 7.55 2.24 -16.27
C LEU A 71 8.46 2.74 -15.14
N VAL A 72 9.31 3.75 -15.37
CA VAL A 72 10.10 4.39 -14.31
C VAL A 72 9.19 4.97 -13.22
N ASP A 73 8.15 5.71 -13.60
CA ASP A 73 7.22 6.31 -12.64
C ASP A 73 6.55 5.26 -11.74
N LYS A 74 6.19 4.11 -12.34
CA LYS A 74 5.65 2.95 -11.61
C LYS A 74 6.72 2.23 -10.79
N ALA A 75 7.94 2.10 -11.30
CA ALA A 75 9.04 1.40 -10.63
C ALA A 75 9.44 2.13 -9.34
N LEU A 76 9.49 3.45 -9.36
CA LEU A 76 9.85 4.28 -8.20
C LEU A 76 8.86 4.20 -7.04
N ASP A 77 7.69 3.60 -7.24
CA ASP A 77 6.83 3.23 -6.12
C ASP A 77 7.40 2.04 -5.31
N PHE A 78 8.20 1.18 -5.93
CA PHE A 78 8.76 -0.04 -5.34
C PHE A 78 10.24 0.06 -4.95
N ILE A 79 10.99 0.98 -5.58
CA ILE A 79 12.42 1.23 -5.33
C ILE A 79 12.68 2.72 -5.07
N ASN A 80 13.78 3.07 -4.37
CA ASN A 80 14.08 4.47 -4.03
C ASN A 80 14.75 5.23 -5.18
N VAL A 81 15.67 4.54 -5.86
CA VAL A 81 16.52 5.08 -6.90
C VAL A 81 16.56 4.08 -8.04
N LEU A 82 16.41 4.57 -9.27
CA LEU A 82 16.57 3.78 -10.47
C LEU A 82 17.55 4.51 -11.40
N ARG A 83 18.56 3.81 -11.92
CA ARG A 83 19.55 4.37 -12.84
C ARG A 83 19.32 3.84 -14.26
N PRO A 84 19.68 4.61 -15.31
CA PRO A 84 19.75 4.06 -16.65
C PRO A 84 20.62 2.81 -16.69
N GLY A 85 20.10 1.72 -17.25
CA GLY A 85 20.76 0.41 -17.32
C GLY A 85 20.44 -0.56 -16.18
N ASP A 86 19.78 -0.11 -15.11
CA ASP A 86 19.28 -0.96 -14.03
C ASP A 86 18.13 -1.86 -14.51
N ASP A 87 17.91 -2.96 -13.79
CA ASP A 87 16.75 -3.82 -14.01
C ASP A 87 15.49 -3.20 -13.39
N LEU A 88 14.40 -3.18 -14.14
CA LEU A 88 13.08 -2.79 -13.68
C LEU A 88 12.53 -3.82 -12.69
N PRO A 89 11.82 -3.38 -11.64
CA PRO A 89 11.23 -4.26 -10.64
C PRO A 89 10.19 -5.19 -11.26
N LEU A 90 10.12 -6.42 -10.74
CA LEU A 90 9.20 -7.45 -11.25
C LEU A 90 7.74 -7.07 -11.05
N GLU A 91 7.43 -6.24 -10.06
CA GLU A 91 6.08 -5.74 -9.78
C GLU A 91 5.53 -4.97 -10.98
N VAL A 92 6.40 -4.29 -11.71
CA VAL A 92 6.04 -3.51 -12.90
C VAL A 92 6.01 -4.38 -14.16
N LEU A 93 6.89 -5.38 -14.26
CA LEU A 93 7.02 -6.21 -15.46
C LEU A 93 6.03 -7.39 -15.49
N THR A 94 5.92 -8.13 -14.39
CA THR A 94 5.17 -9.39 -14.28
C THR A 94 4.12 -9.38 -13.17
N GLY A 95 4.12 -8.34 -12.32
CA GLY A 95 3.32 -8.30 -11.09
C GLY A 95 3.82 -9.26 -10.01
N GLU A 96 5.00 -9.86 -10.18
CA GLU A 96 5.65 -10.64 -9.13
C GLU A 96 6.35 -9.72 -8.15
N ALA A 97 6.35 -10.07 -6.87
CA ALA A 97 7.10 -9.31 -5.88
C ALA A 97 8.61 -9.55 -6.06
N SER A 98 9.41 -8.48 -6.00
CA SER A 98 10.87 -8.53 -6.04
C SER A 98 11.50 -8.88 -4.69
N TRP A 99 10.70 -8.97 -3.64
CA TRP A 99 11.12 -9.22 -2.26
C TRP A 99 10.76 -10.63 -1.81
N ALA A 100 11.52 -11.16 -0.86
CA ALA A 100 11.37 -12.55 -0.41
C ALA A 100 10.42 -12.66 0.80
N VAL A 101 9.72 -13.78 0.88
CA VAL A 101 8.84 -14.14 2.00
C VAL A 101 9.49 -15.25 2.82
N ASP A 102 9.53 -15.06 4.13
CA ASP A 102 10.02 -16.06 5.09
C ASP A 102 9.10 -17.29 5.16
N ASN A 103 9.67 -18.44 5.45
CA ASN A 103 8.99 -19.72 5.56
C ASN A 103 7.87 -19.70 6.61
N ASN A 104 8.05 -18.96 7.71
CA ASN A 104 7.00 -18.83 8.73
C ASN A 104 5.72 -18.22 8.15
N HIS A 105 5.85 -17.15 7.36
CA HIS A 105 4.72 -16.49 6.69
C HIS A 105 4.06 -17.39 5.64
N ARG A 106 4.85 -18.20 4.91
CA ARG A 106 4.32 -19.21 4.00
C ARG A 106 3.49 -20.26 4.72
N GLN A 107 3.97 -20.71 5.89
CA GLN A 107 3.26 -21.69 6.70
C GLN A 107 1.95 -21.12 7.26
N ILE A 108 1.96 -19.88 7.75
CA ILE A 108 0.75 -19.19 8.22
C ILE A 108 -0.26 -19.06 7.08
N ALA A 109 0.16 -18.58 5.89
CA ALA A 109 -0.71 -18.43 4.75
C ALA A 109 -1.29 -19.77 4.26
N TYR A 110 -0.46 -20.82 4.20
CA TYR A 110 -0.92 -22.16 3.86
C TYR A 110 -1.97 -22.66 4.85
N ASN A 111 -1.71 -22.54 6.15
CA ASN A 111 -2.66 -22.94 7.18
C ASN A 111 -3.96 -22.14 7.12
N ARG A 112 -3.89 -20.84 6.80
CA ARG A 112 -5.08 -19.99 6.59
C ARG A 112 -5.96 -20.53 5.46
N VAL A 113 -5.39 -20.76 4.28
CA VAL A 113 -6.13 -21.28 3.12
C VAL A 113 -6.73 -22.65 3.43
N THR A 114 -5.93 -23.53 4.05
CA THR A 114 -6.38 -24.88 4.34
C THR A 114 -7.48 -24.90 5.40
N MET A 115 -7.43 -24.00 6.38
CA MET A 115 -8.50 -23.82 7.35
C MET A 115 -9.77 -23.27 6.69
N GLN A 116 -9.66 -22.32 5.77
CA GLN A 116 -10.81 -21.83 5.00
C GLN A 116 -11.53 -22.95 4.24
N LEU A 117 -10.79 -23.94 3.70
CA LEU A 117 -11.38 -25.13 3.07
C LEU A 117 -12.16 -26.00 4.07
N VAL A 118 -11.60 -26.23 5.26
CA VAL A 118 -12.28 -26.99 6.32
C VAL A 118 -13.53 -26.28 6.83
N THR A 119 -13.44 -24.97 7.00
CA THR A 119 -14.54 -24.08 7.41
C THR A 119 -15.66 -24.11 6.36
N TRP A 120 -15.31 -24.01 5.08
CA TRP A 120 -16.25 -24.16 3.96
C TRP A 120 -16.94 -25.53 3.94
N MET A 121 -16.18 -26.62 4.10
CA MET A 121 -16.71 -27.99 4.12
C MET A 121 -17.66 -28.21 5.31
N SER A 122 -17.32 -27.67 6.47
CA SER A 122 -18.11 -27.84 7.70
C SER A 122 -19.32 -26.91 7.78
N GLY A 123 -19.43 -25.92 6.88
CA GLY A 123 -20.48 -24.90 6.88
C GLY A 123 -20.39 -23.91 8.06
N SER A 124 -19.24 -23.83 8.73
CA SER A 124 -18.98 -22.83 9.77
C SER A 124 -18.59 -21.50 9.13
N GLU A 125 -19.02 -20.36 9.66
CA GLU A 125 -18.67 -19.03 9.14
C GLU A 125 -17.48 -18.38 9.86
N GLU A 126 -16.91 -19.04 10.87
CA GLU A 126 -15.84 -18.43 11.67
C GLU A 126 -14.51 -18.40 10.90
N LEU A 127 -14.11 -17.20 10.46
CA LEU A 127 -12.81 -16.93 9.87
C LEU A 127 -11.77 -16.74 10.98
N ILE A 128 -10.77 -17.62 11.01
CA ILE A 128 -9.65 -17.52 11.94
C ILE A 128 -8.57 -16.65 11.29
N THR A 129 -8.41 -15.41 11.77
CA THR A 129 -7.46 -14.43 11.24
C THR A 129 -6.13 -14.37 12.02
N ASP A 130 -6.11 -14.93 13.22
CA ASP A 130 -4.97 -14.94 14.15
C ASP A 130 -3.94 -16.02 13.78
N PRO A 131 -2.70 -15.65 13.42
CA PRO A 131 -1.65 -16.60 13.03
C PRO A 131 -1.31 -17.64 14.10
N GLU A 132 -1.30 -17.28 15.39
CA GLU A 132 -0.91 -18.21 16.45
C GLU A 132 -1.97 -19.30 16.64
N LYS A 133 -3.25 -18.91 16.60
CA LYS A 133 -4.37 -19.86 16.63
C LYS A 133 -4.37 -20.77 15.41
N LEU A 134 -4.08 -20.24 14.23
CA LEU A 134 -4.00 -21.02 13.00
C LEU A 134 -2.94 -22.13 13.09
N LEU A 135 -1.74 -21.82 13.59
CA LEU A 135 -0.66 -22.79 13.77
C LEU A 135 -1.06 -23.91 14.74
N GLN A 136 -1.65 -23.56 15.89
CA GLN A 136 -2.07 -24.54 16.89
C GLN A 136 -3.16 -25.48 16.36
N ILE A 137 -4.16 -24.95 15.66
CA ILE A 137 -5.29 -25.73 15.15
C ILE A 137 -4.85 -26.62 13.98
N ALA A 138 -3.96 -26.15 13.12
CA ALA A 138 -3.47 -26.90 11.97
C ALA A 138 -2.58 -28.10 12.36
N GLU A 139 -1.94 -28.06 13.53
CA GLU A 139 -1.12 -29.18 14.02
C GLU A 139 -1.94 -30.36 14.56
N ASP A 140 -3.21 -30.13 14.94
CA ASP A 140 -4.09 -31.16 15.48
C ASP A 140 -4.33 -32.32 14.49
N PRO A 141 -4.15 -33.59 14.90
CA PRO A 141 -4.38 -34.75 14.04
C PRO A 141 -5.81 -34.85 13.48
N GLY A 142 -6.81 -34.39 14.22
CA GLY A 142 -8.21 -34.36 13.77
C GLY A 142 -8.40 -33.35 12.65
N THR A 143 -7.85 -32.14 12.80
CA THR A 143 -7.84 -31.11 11.76
C THR A 143 -7.16 -31.60 10.49
N LYS A 144 -5.99 -32.24 10.58
CA LYS A 144 -5.26 -32.76 9.40
C LYS A 144 -6.07 -33.78 8.58
N ARG A 145 -6.93 -34.58 9.23
CA ARG A 145 -7.84 -35.48 8.52
C ARG A 145 -8.94 -34.71 7.78
N LYS A 146 -9.57 -33.74 8.45
CA LYS A 146 -10.58 -32.88 7.82
C LYS A 146 -10.03 -32.09 6.64
N ILE A 147 -8.78 -31.64 6.73
CA ILE A 147 -8.07 -30.99 5.63
C ILE A 147 -7.99 -31.93 4.41
N ASN A 148 -7.58 -33.18 4.63
CA ASN A 148 -7.47 -34.17 3.55
C ASN A 148 -8.82 -34.48 2.90
N GLU A 149 -9.89 -34.58 3.70
CA GLU A 149 -11.27 -34.76 3.23
C GLU A 149 -11.75 -33.54 2.42
N ALA A 150 -11.43 -32.33 2.88
CA ALA A 150 -11.80 -31.10 2.20
C ALA A 150 -11.18 -31.01 0.79
N PHE A 151 -9.91 -31.43 0.62
CA PHE A 151 -9.29 -31.49 -0.71
C PHE A 151 -10.04 -32.43 -1.67
N ASP A 152 -10.48 -33.59 -1.18
CA ASP A 152 -11.22 -34.55 -2.01
C ASP A 152 -12.58 -33.99 -2.44
N GLU A 153 -13.30 -33.32 -1.53
CA GLU A 153 -14.59 -32.72 -1.83
C GLU A 153 -14.48 -31.52 -2.78
N VAL A 154 -13.45 -30.68 -2.62
CA VAL A 154 -13.16 -29.55 -3.52
C VAL A 154 -12.90 -30.04 -4.93
N SER A 155 -12.10 -31.11 -5.09
CA SER A 155 -11.81 -31.70 -6.41
C SER A 155 -13.06 -32.17 -7.15
N GLU A 156 -14.01 -32.78 -6.42
CA GLU A 156 -15.31 -33.15 -6.97
C GLU A 156 -16.14 -31.92 -7.36
N LYS A 157 -16.19 -30.89 -6.51
CA LYS A 157 -16.98 -29.66 -6.73
C LYS A 157 -16.41 -28.72 -7.80
N LEU A 158 -15.12 -28.84 -8.11
CA LEU A 158 -14.47 -28.17 -9.23
C LEU A 158 -14.63 -28.94 -10.55
N GLY A 159 -15.23 -30.14 -10.53
CA GLY A 159 -15.44 -30.95 -11.72
C GLY A 159 -14.17 -31.62 -12.25
N MET A 160 -13.09 -31.62 -11.46
CA MET A 160 -11.80 -32.22 -11.81
C MET A 160 -11.78 -33.72 -11.49
N GLY A 161 -12.67 -34.20 -10.62
CA GLY A 161 -12.73 -35.60 -10.16
C GLY A 161 -11.68 -35.89 -9.09
N LYS A 162 -11.91 -36.93 -8.27
CA LYS A 162 -11.01 -37.26 -7.14
C LYS A 162 -9.58 -37.61 -7.56
N GLU A 163 -9.39 -38.05 -8.80
CA GLU A 163 -8.06 -38.42 -9.33
C GLU A 163 -7.16 -37.20 -9.58
N ASN A 164 -7.72 -35.99 -9.72
CA ASN A 164 -6.98 -34.74 -9.95
C ASN A 164 -6.80 -33.91 -8.67
N ARG A 165 -6.84 -34.56 -7.50
CA ARG A 165 -6.60 -33.91 -6.19
C ARG A 165 -5.29 -33.11 -6.16
N GLU A 166 -4.24 -33.60 -6.82
CA GLU A 166 -2.95 -32.92 -6.87
C GLU A 166 -3.04 -31.54 -7.53
N GLU A 167 -3.92 -31.34 -8.52
CA GLU A 167 -4.13 -30.03 -9.15
C GLU A 167 -4.73 -29.03 -8.16
N VAL A 168 -5.69 -29.48 -7.34
CA VAL A 168 -6.29 -28.65 -6.28
C VAL A 168 -5.26 -28.28 -5.23
N ILE A 169 -4.42 -29.24 -4.82
CA ILE A 169 -3.32 -28.99 -3.87
C ILE A 169 -2.35 -27.94 -4.45
N ASN A 170 -1.97 -28.08 -5.72
CA ASN A 170 -1.11 -27.12 -6.40
C ASN A 170 -1.73 -25.72 -6.49
N LEU A 171 -3.04 -25.63 -6.71
CA LEU A 171 -3.77 -24.36 -6.74
C LEU A 171 -3.80 -23.71 -5.36
N VAL A 172 -4.04 -24.50 -4.32
CA VAL A 172 -4.01 -24.04 -2.92
C VAL A 172 -2.62 -23.55 -2.53
N HIS A 173 -1.55 -24.24 -2.93
CA HIS A 173 -0.19 -23.75 -2.75
C HIS A 173 0.04 -22.41 -3.45
N GLN A 174 -0.42 -22.25 -4.69
CA GLN A 174 -0.28 -20.98 -5.40
C GLN A 174 -1.06 -19.82 -4.73
N VAL A 175 -2.26 -20.08 -4.20
CA VAL A 175 -3.01 -19.08 -3.42
C VAL A 175 -2.25 -18.75 -2.13
N ALA A 176 -1.78 -19.78 -1.40
CA ALA A 176 -1.02 -19.61 -0.18
C ALA A 176 0.26 -18.80 -0.40
N ASP A 177 0.97 -19.02 -1.51
CA ASP A 177 2.18 -18.27 -1.86
C ASP A 177 1.88 -16.78 -2.06
N GLU A 178 0.79 -16.42 -2.73
CA GLU A 178 0.39 -15.02 -2.91
C GLU A 178 -0.06 -14.38 -1.57
N LEU A 179 -0.74 -15.14 -0.71
CA LEU A 179 -1.13 -14.68 0.63
C LEU A 179 0.05 -14.58 1.59
N ALA A 180 1.12 -15.34 1.39
CA ALA A 180 2.31 -15.28 2.24
C ALA A 180 2.95 -13.89 2.20
N TYR A 181 2.90 -13.20 1.05
CA TYR A 181 3.29 -11.80 0.97
C TYR A 181 2.39 -10.90 1.83
N ILE A 182 1.08 -11.12 1.83
CA ILE A 182 0.16 -10.38 2.69
C ILE A 182 0.50 -10.59 4.17
N GLU A 183 0.87 -11.81 4.58
CA GLU A 183 1.31 -12.10 5.95
C GLU A 183 2.57 -11.32 6.33
N THR A 184 3.57 -11.21 5.45
CA THR A 184 4.74 -10.35 5.70
C THR A 184 4.35 -8.88 5.87
N LEU A 185 3.36 -8.39 5.11
CA LEU A 185 2.85 -7.03 5.26
C LEU A 185 2.08 -6.85 6.57
N ARG A 186 1.40 -7.89 7.08
CA ARG A 186 0.78 -7.87 8.41
C ARG A 186 1.82 -7.77 9.52
N GLU A 187 2.95 -8.47 9.38
CA GLU A 187 4.06 -8.31 10.33
C GLU A 187 4.61 -6.88 10.30
N LYS A 188 4.87 -6.32 9.11
CA LYS A 188 5.28 -4.91 8.99
C LYS A 188 4.25 -3.94 9.57
N TYR A 189 2.96 -4.21 9.41
CA TYR A 189 1.88 -3.39 10.01
C TYR A 189 1.95 -3.37 11.55
N ARG A 190 2.42 -4.44 12.20
CA ARG A 190 2.63 -4.44 13.67
C ARG A 190 3.65 -3.38 14.11
N LEU A 191 4.58 -2.97 13.24
CA LEU A 191 5.49 -1.85 13.53
C LEU A 191 4.74 -0.51 13.58
N VAL A 192 3.69 -0.32 12.78
CA VAL A 192 2.80 0.85 12.88
C VAL A 192 2.09 0.85 14.24
N GLN A 193 1.58 -0.32 14.66
CA GLN A 193 0.92 -0.49 15.96
C GLN A 193 1.89 -0.26 17.14
N MET A 194 3.16 -0.64 16.99
CA MET A 194 4.21 -0.32 17.95
C MET A 194 4.41 1.20 18.08
N VAL A 195 4.45 1.94 16.96
CA VAL A 195 4.57 3.40 16.98
C VAL A 195 3.39 4.04 17.71
N ASP A 196 2.15 3.63 17.41
CA ASP A 196 0.97 4.10 18.16
C ASP A 196 1.11 3.80 19.65
N SER A 197 1.45 2.57 20.02
CA SER A 197 1.60 2.16 21.42
C SER A 197 2.59 3.05 22.18
N LYS A 198 3.75 3.35 21.57
CA LYS A 198 4.74 4.27 22.15
C LYS A 198 4.20 5.70 22.26
N LEU A 199 3.45 6.18 21.27
CA LEU A 199 2.81 7.51 21.33
C LEU A 199 1.74 7.61 22.42
N GLN A 200 0.93 6.56 22.63
CA GLN A 200 -0.03 6.51 23.74
C GLN A 200 0.68 6.56 25.11
N GLU A 201 1.85 5.94 25.23
CA GLU A 201 2.69 6.04 26.42
C GLU A 201 3.22 7.47 26.61
N LEU A 202 3.78 8.08 25.56
CA LEU A 202 4.25 9.48 25.58
C LEU A 202 3.13 10.45 25.95
N ARG A 203 1.90 10.22 25.50
CA ARG A 203 0.72 11.03 25.88
C ARG A 203 0.51 11.05 27.40
N ARG A 204 0.78 9.94 28.09
CA ARG A 204 0.71 9.85 29.55
C ARG A 204 1.89 10.56 30.21
N ILE A 205 3.10 10.36 29.68
CA ILE A 205 4.34 10.97 30.20
C ILE A 205 4.29 12.50 30.15
N TYR A 206 3.76 13.07 29.06
CA TYR A 206 3.65 14.51 28.82
C TYR A 206 2.31 15.13 29.25
N ALA A 207 1.52 14.45 30.09
CA ALA A 207 0.17 14.91 30.48
C ALA A 207 0.11 16.34 31.05
N HIS A 208 1.20 16.85 31.62
CA HIS A 208 1.28 18.19 32.21
C HIS A 208 1.95 19.24 31.29
N GLU A 209 2.47 18.84 30.14
CA GLU A 209 3.16 19.71 29.18
C GLU A 209 2.28 20.00 27.97
N LYS A 210 1.43 21.04 28.09
CA LYS A 210 0.36 21.32 27.11
C LYS A 210 0.81 21.33 25.64
N GLY A 211 1.96 21.93 25.34
CA GLY A 211 2.45 22.06 23.95
C GLY A 211 2.85 20.71 23.32
N VAL A 212 3.59 19.89 24.06
CA VAL A 212 3.99 18.55 23.59
C VAL A 212 2.78 17.63 23.55
N LEU A 213 1.92 17.69 24.57
CA LEU A 213 0.69 16.89 24.64
C LEU A 213 -0.24 17.12 23.44
N GLU A 214 -0.41 18.38 23.02
CA GLU A 214 -1.23 18.72 21.85
C GLU A 214 -0.67 18.09 20.58
N THR A 215 0.64 18.18 20.38
CA THR A 215 1.33 17.57 19.23
C THR A 215 1.19 16.05 19.24
N VAL A 216 1.46 15.39 20.37
CA VAL A 216 1.31 13.92 20.52
C VAL A 216 -0.13 13.49 20.24
N THR A 217 -1.12 14.20 20.78
CA THR A 217 -2.53 13.88 20.57
C THR A 217 -2.93 14.01 19.10
N GLN A 218 -2.42 15.03 18.41
CA GLN A 218 -2.66 15.21 16.99
C GLN A 218 -2.01 14.11 16.15
N VAL A 219 -0.79 13.68 16.49
CA VAL A 219 -0.11 12.55 15.83
C VAL A 219 -0.90 11.26 16.00
N ILE A 220 -1.32 10.94 17.22
CA ILE A 220 -2.17 9.77 17.52
C ILE A 220 -3.40 9.75 16.62
N ARG A 221 -4.12 10.87 16.52
CA ARG A 221 -5.33 10.96 15.68
C ARG A 221 -5.05 10.66 14.20
N LEU A 222 -3.90 11.11 13.69
CA LEU A 222 -3.50 10.86 12.31
C LEU A 222 -3.07 9.40 12.09
N ILE A 223 -2.41 8.79 13.07
CA ILE A 223 -2.07 7.36 13.04
C ILE A 223 -3.34 6.51 13.09
N ASP A 224 -4.32 6.84 13.93
CA ASP A 224 -5.61 6.13 13.98
C ASP A 224 -6.30 6.11 12.59
N ASP A 225 -6.28 7.23 11.88
CA ASP A 225 -6.83 7.33 10.52
C ASP A 225 -6.01 6.48 9.52
N ALA A 226 -4.69 6.37 9.70
CA ALA A 226 -3.84 5.50 8.88
C ALA A 226 -4.06 4.01 9.17
N MET A 227 -4.11 3.62 10.44
CA MET A 227 -4.36 2.25 10.91
C MET A 227 -5.69 1.72 10.37
N LYS A 228 -6.76 2.50 10.48
CA LYS A 228 -8.07 2.11 9.90
C LYS A 228 -7.99 1.81 8.41
N ARG A 229 -7.23 2.59 7.64
CA ARG A 229 -7.07 2.34 6.18
C ARG A 229 -6.30 1.06 5.89
N PHE A 230 -5.32 0.71 6.73
CA PHE A 230 -4.62 -0.58 6.62
C PHE A 230 -5.53 -1.74 7.00
N GLU A 231 -6.22 -1.64 8.14
CA GLU A 231 -7.18 -2.64 8.62
C GLU A 231 -8.27 -2.92 7.58
N THR A 232 -8.90 -1.88 7.03
CA THR A 232 -9.90 -2.05 5.95
C THR A 232 -9.30 -2.77 4.74
N SER A 233 -8.04 -2.49 4.38
CA SER A 233 -7.41 -3.17 3.24
C SER A 233 -7.15 -4.66 3.53
N PHE A 234 -6.75 -4.99 4.76
CA PHE A 234 -6.58 -6.38 5.19
C PHE A 234 -7.92 -7.12 5.28
N ASP A 235 -8.95 -6.48 5.81
CA ASP A 235 -10.31 -7.03 5.92
C ASP A 235 -10.90 -7.30 4.53
N GLU A 236 -10.69 -6.39 3.57
CA GLU A 236 -11.09 -6.60 2.18
C GLU A 236 -10.40 -7.81 1.55
N ILE A 237 -9.11 -8.04 1.83
CA ILE A 237 -8.39 -9.23 1.33
C ILE A 237 -8.92 -10.49 2.01
N ASP A 238 -9.12 -10.47 3.33
CA ASP A 238 -9.62 -11.61 4.09
C ASP A 238 -11.06 -11.97 3.68
N ALA A 239 -11.92 -10.98 3.44
CA ALA A 239 -13.28 -11.19 2.96
C ALA A 239 -13.30 -11.83 1.56
N ASN A 240 -12.49 -11.31 0.63
CA ASN A 240 -12.41 -11.88 -0.72
C ASN A 240 -11.80 -13.29 -0.73
N THR A 241 -10.88 -13.58 0.19
CA THR A 241 -10.23 -14.89 0.27
C THR A 241 -11.02 -15.90 1.11
N GLY A 242 -11.92 -15.44 1.98
CA GLY A 242 -12.83 -16.27 2.76
C GLY A 242 -13.79 -17.10 1.90
N GLU A 243 -14.18 -16.60 0.72
CA GLU A 243 -14.91 -17.37 -0.30
C GLU A 243 -13.96 -18.28 -1.11
N ILE A 244 -13.28 -19.21 -0.45
CA ILE A 244 -12.18 -19.98 -1.03
C ILE A 244 -12.56 -20.74 -2.32
N MET A 245 -13.80 -21.20 -2.46
CA MET A 245 -14.26 -21.82 -3.71
C MET A 245 -14.34 -20.86 -4.90
N SER A 246 -14.72 -19.61 -4.65
CA SER A 246 -14.69 -18.55 -5.67
C SER A 246 -13.25 -18.22 -6.06
N VAL A 247 -12.35 -18.21 -5.07
CA VAL A 247 -10.91 -18.00 -5.28
C VAL A 247 -10.31 -19.08 -6.17
N LEU A 248 -10.55 -20.36 -5.84
CA LEU A 248 -10.01 -21.47 -6.61
C LEU A 248 -10.59 -21.51 -8.04
N ARG A 249 -11.90 -21.26 -8.22
CA ARG A 249 -12.52 -21.23 -9.56
C ARG A 249 -11.98 -20.11 -10.45
N ASN A 250 -11.73 -18.94 -9.86
CA ASN A 250 -11.32 -17.74 -10.59
C ASN A 250 -9.88 -17.33 -10.26
N PHE A 251 -8.99 -18.32 -10.08
CA PHE A 251 -7.66 -18.09 -9.51
C PHE A 251 -6.86 -17.01 -10.24
N THR A 252 -6.86 -16.99 -11.58
CA THR A 252 -6.10 -15.98 -12.34
C THR A 252 -6.53 -14.55 -12.01
N THR A 253 -7.84 -14.29 -11.95
CA THR A 253 -8.39 -12.97 -11.60
C THR A 253 -8.10 -12.62 -10.14
N GLN A 254 -8.26 -13.60 -9.25
CA GLN A 254 -8.07 -13.42 -7.81
C GLN A 254 -6.59 -13.21 -7.45
N ARG A 255 -5.69 -13.90 -8.15
CA ARG A 255 -4.25 -13.67 -8.07
C ARG A 255 -3.89 -12.23 -8.42
N GLN A 256 -4.43 -11.70 -9.52
CA GLN A 256 -4.18 -10.32 -9.92
C GLN A 256 -4.73 -9.32 -8.90
N TYR A 257 -5.90 -9.60 -8.33
CA TYR A 257 -6.49 -8.80 -7.26
C TYR A 257 -5.60 -8.79 -6.01
N ILE A 258 -5.17 -9.97 -5.52
CA ILE A 258 -4.29 -10.10 -4.36
C ILE A 258 -2.98 -9.34 -4.61
N ARG A 259 -2.36 -9.49 -5.79
CA ARG A 259 -1.14 -8.75 -6.16
C ARG A 259 -1.34 -7.24 -6.14
N THR A 260 -2.45 -6.76 -6.70
CA THR A 260 -2.76 -5.33 -6.71
C THR A 260 -2.88 -4.78 -5.28
N LYS A 261 -3.57 -5.51 -4.39
CA LYS A 261 -3.72 -5.13 -2.98
C LYS A 261 -2.39 -5.25 -2.22
N ARG A 262 -1.61 -6.31 -2.46
CA ARG A 262 -0.26 -6.51 -1.92
C ARG A 262 0.64 -5.32 -2.28
N ASP A 263 0.69 -4.94 -3.55
CA ASP A 263 1.56 -3.89 -4.05
C ASP A 263 1.15 -2.53 -3.46
N ASP A 264 -0.15 -2.27 -3.38
CA ASP A 264 -0.66 -1.07 -2.73
C ASP A 264 -0.33 -0.99 -1.23
N LEU A 265 -0.51 -2.09 -0.49
CA LEU A 265 -0.12 -2.18 0.92
C LEU A 265 1.38 -2.04 1.11
N PHE A 266 2.19 -2.69 0.26
CA PHE A 266 3.64 -2.63 0.29
C PHE A 266 4.13 -1.19 0.12
N ARG A 267 3.65 -0.48 -0.92
CA ARG A 267 3.98 0.93 -1.15
C ARG A 267 3.64 1.80 0.05
N ARG A 268 2.44 1.64 0.60
CA ARG A 268 1.96 2.43 1.75
C ARG A 268 2.77 2.14 3.02
N LEU A 269 3.15 0.89 3.30
CA LEU A 269 3.95 0.50 4.47
C LEU A 269 5.43 0.88 4.32
N ARG A 270 5.98 0.76 3.12
CA ARG A 270 7.37 1.10 2.83
C ARG A 270 7.70 2.56 3.15
N ALA A 271 6.75 3.47 2.92
CA ALA A 271 6.90 4.88 3.29
C ALA A 271 7.17 5.10 4.80
N TRP A 272 6.84 4.14 5.66
CA TRP A 272 7.08 4.21 7.10
C TRP A 272 8.42 3.64 7.55
N GLU A 273 9.17 2.93 6.69
CA GLU A 273 10.42 2.26 7.06
C GLU A 273 11.42 3.18 7.79
N PRO A 274 11.66 4.43 7.33
CA PRO A 274 12.57 5.34 8.04
C PRO A 274 12.10 5.72 9.45
N LEU A 275 10.78 5.71 9.70
CA LEU A 275 10.22 5.97 11.02
C LEU A 275 10.31 4.73 11.92
N PHE A 276 10.15 3.53 11.37
CA PHE A 276 10.22 2.30 12.16
C PHE A 276 11.57 2.11 12.82
N GLU A 277 12.67 2.40 12.13
CA GLU A 277 14.03 2.30 12.70
C GLU A 277 14.20 3.23 13.91
N GLN A 278 13.79 4.49 13.77
CA GLN A 278 13.90 5.49 14.82
C GLN A 278 13.00 5.17 16.02
N TRP A 279 11.74 4.81 15.77
CA TRP A 279 10.80 4.47 16.82
C TRP A 279 11.15 3.15 17.52
N SER A 280 11.77 2.19 16.84
CA SER A 280 12.20 0.92 17.46
C SER A 280 13.29 1.16 18.50
N ALA A 281 14.27 2.03 18.20
CA ALA A 281 15.36 2.39 19.10
C ALA A 281 14.94 3.29 20.26
N LEU A 282 13.87 4.07 20.09
CA LEU A 282 13.39 5.00 21.11
C LEU A 282 12.81 4.28 22.34
N THR A 283 13.26 4.68 23.53
CA THR A 283 12.56 4.37 24.79
C THR A 283 11.66 5.56 25.17
N PRO A 284 10.37 5.35 25.47
CA PRO A 284 9.46 6.46 25.82
C PRO A 284 9.86 7.16 27.13
N GLU A 285 10.52 8.30 27.03
CA GLU A 285 10.92 9.12 28.17
C GLU A 285 10.86 10.62 27.86
N ARG A 286 11.00 11.44 28.91
CA ARG A 286 11.05 12.90 28.78
C ARG A 286 12.42 13.33 28.30
N ASP A 287 12.55 13.49 26.99
CA ASP A 287 13.79 13.89 26.34
C ASP A 287 13.53 14.74 25.08
N PRO A 288 14.42 15.70 24.73
CA PRO A 288 14.28 16.50 23.52
C PRO A 288 14.26 15.67 22.21
N GLU A 289 14.97 14.54 22.14
CA GLU A 289 14.95 13.68 20.94
C GLU A 289 13.58 13.04 20.75
N THR A 290 12.90 12.64 21.83
CA THR A 290 11.52 12.17 21.79
C THR A 290 10.58 13.22 21.19
N VAL A 291 10.71 14.49 21.61
CA VAL A 291 9.86 15.58 21.10
C VAL A 291 10.13 15.84 19.62
N LYS A 292 11.39 15.75 19.19
CA LYS A 292 11.80 15.88 17.79
C LYS A 292 11.18 14.77 16.93
N LEU A 293 11.29 13.51 17.35
CA LEU A 293 10.73 12.36 16.64
C LEU A 293 9.20 12.43 16.54
N VAL A 294 8.51 12.91 17.57
CA VAL A 294 7.06 13.18 17.51
C VAL A 294 6.73 14.21 16.44
N ARG A 295 7.55 15.28 16.32
CA ARG A 295 7.38 16.31 15.28
C ARG A 295 7.63 15.78 13.87
N GLU A 296 8.66 14.97 13.68
CA GLU A 296 8.96 14.33 12.39
C GLU A 296 7.84 13.39 11.98
N THR A 297 7.32 12.61 12.94
CA THR A 297 6.15 11.74 12.72
C THR A 297 4.91 12.57 12.34
N TYR A 298 4.69 13.72 12.99
CA TYR A 298 3.62 14.64 12.59
C TYR A 298 3.79 15.14 11.15
N GLN A 299 5.00 15.58 10.77
CA GLN A 299 5.29 16.06 9.42
C GLN A 299 5.11 14.98 8.35
N PHE A 300 5.42 13.73 8.69
CA PHE A 300 5.17 12.58 7.83
C PHE A 300 3.67 12.32 7.64
N LEU A 301 2.89 12.37 8.72
CA LEU A 301 1.47 12.00 8.69
C LEU A 301 0.55 13.10 8.19
N ALA A 302 0.84 14.36 8.51
CA ALA A 302 -0.06 15.47 8.23
C ALA A 302 -0.42 15.59 6.73
N PRO A 303 0.54 15.55 5.78
CA PRO A 303 0.20 15.58 4.35
C PRO A 303 -0.61 14.38 3.86
N ARG A 304 -0.50 13.24 4.55
CA ARG A 304 -1.09 11.95 4.12
C ARG A 304 -2.49 11.69 4.69
N PHE A 305 -2.74 12.15 5.91
CA PHE A 305 -3.93 11.76 6.68
C PHE A 305 -4.70 12.94 7.27
N MET A 306 -4.17 14.17 7.23
CA MET A 306 -4.92 15.31 7.71
C MET A 306 -6.12 15.55 6.80
N LYS A 307 -7.33 15.44 7.36
CA LYS A 307 -8.55 15.85 6.69
C LYS A 307 -8.45 17.35 6.41
N VAL A 308 -8.19 17.71 5.17
CA VAL A 308 -8.38 19.08 4.71
C VAL A 308 -9.86 19.34 4.90
N LYS A 309 -10.22 20.16 5.90
CA LYS A 309 -11.48 20.89 5.80
C LYS A 309 -11.30 21.75 4.58
N GLU A 310 -11.80 21.30 3.43
CA GLU A 310 -12.07 22.20 2.33
C GLU A 310 -12.94 23.28 2.94
N TRP A 311 -12.32 24.44 3.18
CA TRP A 311 -13.09 25.66 3.27
C TRP A 311 -13.73 25.76 1.90
N LEU A 312 -14.98 25.28 1.80
CA LEU A 312 -15.87 25.68 0.73
C LEU A 312 -15.87 27.20 0.79
N LEU A 313 -15.02 27.80 -0.05
CA LEU A 313 -14.92 29.22 -0.27
C LEU A 313 -16.35 29.65 -0.58
N MET A 314 -17.03 30.22 0.43
CA MET A 314 -18.36 30.82 0.28
C MET A 314 -18.37 31.82 -0.89
N THR A 315 -17.20 32.32 -1.27
CA THR A 315 -16.95 33.11 -2.47
C THR A 315 -17.37 32.41 -3.77
N LYS A 316 -17.11 31.11 -4.00
CA LYS A 316 -17.55 30.44 -5.25
C LYS A 316 -19.07 30.22 -5.31
N VAL A 317 -19.73 30.00 -4.18
CA VAL A 317 -21.20 29.91 -4.11
C VAL A 317 -21.84 31.30 -4.24
N GLN A 318 -21.20 32.34 -3.69
CA GLN A 318 -21.61 33.73 -3.88
C GLN A 318 -21.43 34.19 -5.33
N ASP A 319 -20.33 33.82 -5.99
CA ASP A 319 -20.01 34.21 -7.37
C ASP A 319 -20.87 33.46 -8.38
N GLY A 320 -21.12 32.16 -8.17
CA GLY A 320 -21.99 31.35 -9.05
C GLY A 320 -23.50 31.66 -8.94
N ILE A 321 -23.94 32.30 -7.84
CA ILE A 321 -25.34 32.73 -7.66
C ILE A 321 -25.52 34.20 -8.05
N ALA A 322 -24.48 35.02 -7.93
CA ALA A 322 -24.51 36.43 -8.36
C ALA A 322 -24.34 36.61 -9.88
N SER A 323 -23.74 35.63 -10.57
CA SER A 323 -23.64 35.65 -12.04
C SER A 323 -24.97 35.26 -12.69
N GLY A 324 -25.88 36.23 -12.77
CA GLY A 324 -27.07 36.16 -13.63
C GLY A 324 -28.44 36.34 -12.95
N GLN A 325 -28.50 36.55 -11.63
CA GLN A 325 -29.77 36.79 -10.93
C GLN A 325 -29.80 38.16 -10.22
N HIS A 326 -30.79 38.97 -10.58
CA HIS A 326 -31.07 40.24 -9.91
C HIS A 326 -32.03 39.98 -8.75
N PHE A 327 -31.54 40.05 -7.52
CA PHE A 327 -32.37 39.92 -6.32
C PHE A 327 -32.92 41.28 -5.93
N LYS A 328 -34.20 41.35 -5.55
CA LYS A 328 -34.86 42.59 -5.16
C LYS A 328 -34.47 43.05 -3.75
N ASP A 329 -34.21 42.10 -2.83
CA ASP A 329 -33.77 42.37 -1.47
C ASP A 329 -32.85 41.26 -0.91
N GLU A 330 -32.07 41.60 0.11
CA GLU A 330 -31.07 40.72 0.74
C GLU A 330 -31.69 39.47 1.39
N LYS A 331 -32.95 39.57 1.82
CA LYS A 331 -33.72 38.47 2.40
C LYS A 331 -34.05 37.37 1.38
N ASP A 332 -34.32 37.74 0.13
CA ASP A 332 -34.57 36.80 -0.98
C ASP A 332 -33.29 36.08 -1.39
N ARG A 333 -32.17 36.80 -1.42
CA ARG A 333 -30.84 36.21 -1.69
C ARG A 333 -30.48 35.15 -0.65
N MET A 334 -30.73 35.43 0.63
CA MET A 334 -30.46 34.50 1.74
C MET A 334 -31.37 33.28 1.74
N ASN A 335 -32.64 33.41 1.33
CA ASN A 335 -33.55 32.27 1.20
C ASN A 335 -33.18 31.35 0.03
N ALA A 336 -32.75 31.91 -1.10
CA ALA A 336 -32.28 31.12 -2.25
C ALA A 336 -31.00 30.32 -1.93
N LEU A 337 -30.08 30.91 -1.16
CA LEU A 337 -28.88 30.24 -0.65
C LEU A 337 -29.23 29.08 0.29
N LYS A 338 -30.19 29.27 1.20
CA LYS A 338 -30.66 28.22 2.12
C LYS A 338 -31.34 27.05 1.39
N GLY A 339 -32.14 27.33 0.35
CA GLY A 339 -32.83 26.31 -0.43
C GLY A 339 -31.87 25.36 -1.16
N LYS A 340 -30.75 25.87 -1.68
CA LYS A 340 -29.71 25.03 -2.31
C LYS A 340 -28.83 24.31 -1.30
N MET A 341 -28.64 24.86 -0.09
CA MET A 341 -27.91 24.20 0.99
C MET A 341 -28.63 22.96 1.56
N MET A 342 -29.96 22.86 1.43
CA MET A 342 -30.72 21.69 1.92
C MET A 342 -30.81 20.52 0.93
N GLN A 343 -30.26 20.67 -0.29
CA GLN A 343 -30.33 19.64 -1.33
C GLN A 343 -29.01 18.82 -1.48
N TRP A 344 -28.05 19.00 -0.58
CA TRP A 344 -26.76 18.28 -0.58
C TRP A 344 -26.48 17.64 0.77
#